data_AF-A0A958X732-F1
#
_entry.id   AF-A0A958X732-F1
#
_cell.length_a   1.000
_cell.length_b   1.000
_cell.length_c   1.000
_cell.angle_alpha   90.00
_cell.angle_beta   90.00
_cell.angle_gamma   90.00
#
_symmetry.space_group_name_H-M   'P 1'
#
loop_
_entity.id
_entity.type
_entity.pdbx_description
1 polymer ?
#
loop_
_entity_poly.entity_id
_entity_poly.type
_entity_poly.pdbx_seq_one_letter_code
_entity_poly.pdbx_strand_id
1 'polypeptide(L)'
;MKRYLAQLLADLETAARGAPEPSSYASFRAPVHDDEQHREDLHTRYVRLSELFGLPSHAFPPVERLTKPQVGDLLTAIELLWRAWRISWDCPARLTARRRYALMVDWMYHQKVLYHHDFGAEIDFCCDRAIGVCPFGDQAQCYCQELEDAARHDVDIWEEYHQGQQGMQSTPVEEFYEWLHRDNPDECKWDFDEARDRWRQFTADDSDEWLYFYRPDVGATLQGDDPEPQPGDFDDFDWDDSGHYDDDITLPF
;
A
#
# COMPACT_ATOMS: atom_id res chain seq x y z
N MET A 1 23.22 -26.40 -7.31
CA MET A 1 22.43 -25.19 -6.96
C MET A 1 21.06 -25.15 -7.62
N LYS A 2 20.91 -25.22 -8.95
CA LYS A 2 19.58 -25.12 -9.61
C LYS A 2 18.51 -26.06 -9.03
N ARG A 3 18.81 -27.35 -8.85
CA ARG A 3 17.87 -28.33 -8.25
C ARG A 3 17.44 -27.98 -6.83
N TYR A 4 18.38 -27.48 -6.03
CA TYR A 4 18.12 -27.08 -4.65
C TYR A 4 17.20 -25.86 -4.59
N LEU A 5 17.45 -24.86 -5.45
CA LEU A 5 16.57 -23.69 -5.54
C LEU A 5 15.17 -24.06 -6.02
N ALA A 6 15.04 -24.98 -6.98
CA ALA A 6 13.73 -25.47 -7.41
C ALA A 6 12.95 -26.13 -6.25
N GLN A 7 13.63 -26.91 -5.40
CA GLN A 7 13.03 -27.49 -4.20
C GLN A 7 12.63 -26.39 -3.20
N LEU A 8 13.52 -25.44 -2.91
CA LEU A 8 13.25 -24.35 -1.98
C LEU A 8 12.05 -23.49 -2.43
N LEU A 9 11.93 -23.20 -3.73
CA LEU A 9 10.79 -22.48 -4.29
C LEU A 9 9.48 -23.28 -4.11
N ALA A 10 9.51 -24.60 -4.33
CA ALA A 10 8.36 -25.46 -4.09
C ALA A 10 7.98 -25.54 -2.60
N ASP A 11 8.97 -25.54 -1.70
CA ASP A 11 8.76 -25.54 -0.25
C ASP A 11 8.15 -24.20 0.21
N LEU A 12 8.63 -23.06 -0.33
CA LEU A 12 8.06 -21.73 -0.10
C LEU A 12 6.60 -21.65 -0.57
N GLU A 13 6.31 -22.16 -1.77
CA GLU A 13 4.96 -22.20 -2.30
C GLU A 13 4.04 -23.09 -1.44
N THR A 14 4.54 -24.25 -0.98
CA THR A 14 3.80 -25.14 -0.09
C THR A 14 3.51 -24.47 1.26
N ALA A 15 4.49 -23.77 1.82
CA ALA A 15 4.30 -22.98 3.05
C ALA A 15 3.31 -21.83 2.87
N ALA A 16 3.27 -21.20 1.69
CA ALA A 16 2.32 -20.15 1.37
C ALA A 16 0.88 -20.69 1.29
N ARG A 17 0.68 -21.88 0.70
CA ARG A 17 -0.63 -22.56 0.68
C ARG A 17 -1.10 -23.02 2.07
N GLY A 18 -0.17 -23.18 3.02
CA GLY A 18 -0.47 -23.49 4.41
C GLY A 18 -0.89 -22.30 5.27
N ALA A 19 -0.94 -21.09 4.69
CA ALA A 19 -1.35 -19.90 5.42
C ALA A 19 -2.83 -20.02 5.87
N PRO A 20 -3.17 -19.50 7.06
CA PRO A 20 -4.53 -19.55 7.56
C PRO A 20 -5.46 -18.68 6.71
N GLU A 21 -6.62 -19.23 6.34
CA GLU A 21 -7.67 -18.46 5.69
C GLU A 21 -8.10 -17.29 6.58
N PRO A 22 -8.32 -16.10 6.01
CA PRO A 22 -8.85 -14.99 6.78
C PRO A 22 -10.22 -15.36 7.30
N SER A 23 -10.41 -15.26 8.62
CA SER A 23 -11.74 -15.40 9.18
C SER A 23 -12.64 -14.33 8.55
N SER A 24 -13.77 -14.75 7.99
CA SER A 24 -14.75 -13.84 7.38
C SER A 24 -15.22 -12.74 8.35
N TYR A 25 -15.10 -13.00 9.65
CA TYR A 25 -15.41 -12.06 10.72
C TYR A 25 -14.42 -10.90 10.85
N ALA A 26 -13.12 -11.11 10.55
CA ALA A 26 -12.11 -10.08 10.64
C ALA A 26 -12.30 -8.97 9.59
N SER A 27 -12.81 -9.33 8.40
CA SER A 27 -13.06 -8.37 7.32
C SER A 27 -14.25 -7.44 7.59
N PHE A 28 -15.21 -7.86 8.43
CA PHE A 28 -16.45 -7.10 8.68
C PHE A 28 -16.37 -6.17 9.90
N ARG A 29 -15.30 -6.25 10.71
CA ARG A 29 -15.23 -5.60 12.03
C ARG A 29 -13.98 -4.75 12.26
N ALA A 30 -13.47 -4.11 11.20
CA ALA A 30 -12.69 -2.91 11.37
C ALA A 30 -13.61 -1.75 11.01
N PRO A 31 -14.14 -1.01 12.01
CA PRO A 31 -13.45 0.27 12.26
C PRO A 31 -13.56 0.83 13.71
N VAL A 32 -12.61 1.74 13.98
CA VAL A 32 -12.60 2.86 14.95
C VAL A 32 -12.37 2.53 16.45
N HIS A 33 -11.23 3.05 16.92
CA HIS A 33 -10.87 3.58 18.24
C HIS A 33 -11.66 3.19 19.50
N ASP A 34 -10.86 2.89 20.53
CA ASP A 34 -10.79 3.66 21.81
C ASP A 34 -10.89 2.88 23.13
N ASP A 35 -10.71 1.56 23.12
CA ASP A 35 -10.47 0.81 24.36
C ASP A 35 -9.22 -0.09 24.24
N GLU A 36 -8.04 0.53 24.25
CA GLU A 36 -6.70 -0.11 24.24
C GLU A 36 -6.46 -1.08 25.41
N GLN A 37 -7.33 -1.11 26.43
CA GLN A 37 -7.02 -1.74 27.70
C GLN A 37 -7.62 -3.14 27.92
N HIS A 38 -8.47 -3.66 27.04
CA HIS A 38 -9.17 -4.95 27.26
C HIS A 38 -9.06 -5.99 26.15
N ARG A 39 -8.21 -5.77 25.12
CA ARG A 39 -7.98 -6.75 24.04
C ARG A 39 -6.76 -7.65 24.30
N GLU A 40 -6.53 -8.00 25.56
CA GLU A 40 -5.53 -9.03 25.91
C GLU A 40 -5.84 -10.35 25.17
N ASP A 41 -5.02 -10.61 24.16
CA ASP A 41 -4.10 -11.75 24.13
C ASP A 41 -4.63 -13.15 23.82
N LEU A 42 -5.85 -13.34 23.34
CA LEU A 42 -6.26 -14.71 22.99
C LEU A 42 -5.62 -15.26 21.70
N HIS A 43 -5.10 -14.42 20.80
CA HIS A 43 -4.58 -14.87 19.49
C HIS A 43 -3.26 -14.25 19.04
N THR A 44 -2.63 -13.41 19.86
CA THR A 44 -1.29 -12.87 19.62
C THR A 44 -0.22 -13.80 20.21
N ARG A 45 0.83 -14.09 19.43
CA ARG A 45 2.01 -14.79 19.95
C ARG A 45 3.29 -14.29 19.32
N TYR A 46 4.34 -14.19 20.12
CA TYR A 46 5.69 -13.98 19.60
C TYR A 46 6.21 -15.28 18.98
N VAL A 47 6.42 -15.27 17.67
CA VAL A 47 6.86 -16.43 16.90
C VAL A 47 7.99 -16.03 15.96
N ARG A 48 8.92 -16.96 15.70
CA ARG A 48 9.92 -16.77 14.64
C ARG A 48 9.29 -17.10 13.29
N LEU A 49 9.57 -16.34 12.26
CA LEU A 49 9.01 -16.59 10.93
C LEU A 49 9.42 -17.95 10.37
N SER A 50 10.65 -18.38 10.59
CA SER A 50 11.11 -19.75 10.23
C SER A 50 10.27 -20.85 10.88
N GLU A 51 9.91 -20.70 12.15
CA GLU A 51 9.02 -21.63 12.87
C GLU A 51 7.57 -21.52 12.35
N LEU A 52 7.12 -20.30 12.05
CA LEU A 52 5.79 -20.02 11.52
C LEU A 52 5.56 -20.71 10.17
N PHE A 53 6.54 -20.64 9.27
CA PHE A 53 6.47 -21.22 7.93
C PHE A 53 6.85 -22.71 7.89
N GLY A 54 7.39 -23.25 8.98
CA GLY A 54 7.93 -24.62 9.00
C GLY A 54 9.18 -24.79 8.13
N LEU A 55 9.93 -23.71 7.88
CA LEU A 55 11.13 -23.73 7.05
C LEU A 55 12.39 -23.61 7.92
N PRO A 56 13.34 -24.56 7.83
CA PRO A 56 14.52 -24.51 8.68
C PRO A 56 15.42 -23.34 8.30
N SER A 57 16.10 -22.77 9.30
CA SER A 57 16.94 -21.58 9.12
C SER A 57 18.18 -21.77 8.24
N HIS A 58 18.53 -22.99 7.88
CA HIS A 58 19.62 -23.28 6.94
C HIS A 58 19.11 -23.59 5.52
N ALA A 59 17.81 -23.45 5.28
CA ALA A 59 17.20 -23.68 3.97
C ALA A 59 17.49 -22.57 2.97
N PHE A 60 17.88 -21.37 3.40
CA PHE A 60 18.16 -20.28 2.48
C PHE A 60 19.67 -20.15 2.26
N PRO A 61 20.13 -20.20 1.01
CA PRO A 61 21.54 -20.07 0.71
C PRO A 61 22.03 -18.62 0.91
N PRO A 62 23.29 -18.42 1.32
CA PRO A 62 23.84 -17.08 1.46
C PRO A 62 23.92 -16.36 0.09
N VAL A 63 23.73 -15.04 0.09
CA VAL A 63 23.53 -14.23 -1.13
C VAL A 63 24.71 -14.29 -2.11
N GLU A 64 25.91 -14.52 -1.62
CA GLU A 64 27.14 -14.65 -2.41
C GLU A 64 27.12 -15.88 -3.33
N ARG A 65 26.28 -16.89 -3.01
CA ARG A 65 26.14 -18.11 -3.80
C ARG A 65 25.03 -18.03 -4.84
N LEU A 66 24.33 -16.90 -4.93
CA LEU A 66 23.17 -16.71 -5.80
C LEU A 66 23.49 -15.77 -6.97
N THR A 67 22.97 -16.13 -8.15
CA THR A 67 22.98 -15.23 -9.30
C THR A 67 21.88 -14.18 -9.17
N LYS A 68 22.02 -13.04 -9.86
CA LYS A 68 21.01 -11.97 -9.86
C LYS A 68 19.58 -12.46 -10.15
N PRO A 69 19.31 -13.29 -11.18
CA PRO A 69 17.95 -13.79 -11.41
C PRO A 69 17.46 -14.70 -10.28
N GLN A 70 18.33 -15.57 -9.72
CA GLN A 70 17.95 -16.43 -8.60
C GLN A 70 17.56 -15.65 -7.35
N VAL A 71 18.23 -14.52 -7.07
CA VAL A 71 17.86 -13.62 -5.98
C VAL A 71 16.48 -13.01 -6.25
N GLY A 72 16.20 -12.62 -7.50
CA GLY A 72 14.88 -12.11 -7.90
C GLY A 72 13.78 -13.14 -7.67
N ASP A 73 13.96 -14.36 -8.18
CA ASP A 73 12.99 -15.44 -8.04
C ASP A 73 12.70 -15.77 -6.56
N LEU A 74 13.75 -15.83 -5.73
CA LEU A 74 13.61 -16.08 -4.30
C LEU A 74 12.93 -14.93 -3.56
N LEU A 75 13.26 -13.67 -3.90
CA LEU A 75 12.58 -12.52 -3.32
C LEU A 75 11.08 -12.57 -3.61
N THR A 76 10.70 -12.72 -4.87
CA THR A 76 9.29 -12.80 -5.25
C THR A 76 8.57 -13.94 -4.52
N ALA A 77 9.21 -15.10 -4.37
CA ALA A 77 8.63 -16.22 -3.61
C ALA A 77 8.49 -15.92 -2.11
N ILE A 78 9.46 -15.25 -1.48
CA ILE A 78 9.39 -14.85 -0.07
C ILE A 78 8.30 -13.77 0.12
N GLU A 79 8.19 -12.81 -0.78
CA GLU A 79 7.16 -11.76 -0.75
C GLU A 79 5.76 -12.35 -0.86
N LEU A 80 5.56 -13.32 -1.77
CA LEU A 80 4.31 -14.07 -1.89
C LEU A 80 3.99 -14.86 -0.62
N LEU A 81 4.99 -15.49 -0.01
CA LEU A 81 4.84 -16.19 1.27
C LEU A 81 4.40 -15.21 2.38
N TRP A 82 5.10 -14.11 2.55
CA TRP A 82 4.77 -13.11 3.58
C TRP A 82 3.37 -12.54 3.37
N ARG A 83 3.01 -12.23 2.13
CA ARG A 83 1.66 -11.77 1.76
C ARG A 83 0.59 -12.82 2.09
N ALA A 84 0.83 -14.10 1.79
CA ALA A 84 -0.11 -15.17 2.11
C ALA A 84 -0.37 -15.26 3.63
N TRP A 85 0.66 -15.02 4.43
CA TRP A 85 0.59 -14.99 5.89
C TRP A 85 0.15 -13.63 6.48
N ARG A 86 -0.26 -12.67 5.63
CA ARG A 86 -0.63 -11.29 6.03
C ARG A 86 0.46 -10.55 6.79
N ILE A 87 1.72 -10.81 6.43
CA ILE A 87 2.84 -10.12 7.02
C ILE A 87 3.09 -8.85 6.20
N SER A 88 2.73 -7.70 6.77
CA SER A 88 3.10 -6.40 6.22
C SER A 88 4.55 -6.11 6.54
N TRP A 89 5.24 -5.54 5.56
CA TRP A 89 6.62 -5.14 5.68
C TRP A 89 6.84 -3.97 4.75
N ASP A 90 7.59 -2.99 5.21
CA ASP A 90 7.97 -1.85 4.40
C ASP A 90 9.46 -1.88 4.12
N CYS A 91 9.81 -1.71 2.85
CA CYS A 91 11.19 -1.70 2.44
C CYS A 91 11.46 -0.53 1.49
N PRO A 92 12.48 0.30 1.78
CA PRO A 92 12.88 1.37 0.88
C PRO A 92 13.14 0.87 -0.54
N ALA A 93 12.55 1.53 -1.54
CA ALA A 93 12.70 1.17 -2.96
C ALA A 93 14.15 1.21 -3.45
N ARG A 94 15.01 1.97 -2.78
CA ARG A 94 16.44 2.14 -3.09
C ARG A 94 17.29 0.90 -2.80
N LEU A 95 16.78 -0.08 -2.07
CA LEU A 95 17.56 -1.26 -1.70
C LEU A 95 17.74 -2.22 -2.87
N THR A 96 19.00 -2.59 -3.11
CA THR A 96 19.33 -3.63 -4.08
C THR A 96 18.65 -4.95 -3.71
N ALA A 97 18.24 -5.74 -4.71
CA ALA A 97 17.62 -7.04 -4.50
C ALA A 97 18.44 -7.95 -3.57
N ARG A 98 19.77 -7.91 -3.69
CA ARG A 98 20.67 -8.68 -2.82
C ARG A 98 20.56 -8.28 -1.35
N ARG A 99 20.50 -6.98 -1.06
CA ARG A 99 20.37 -6.49 0.31
C ARG A 99 19.00 -6.81 0.89
N ARG A 100 17.93 -6.63 0.11
CA ARG A 100 16.57 -7.03 0.50
C ARG A 100 16.49 -8.50 0.87
N TYR A 101 17.04 -9.36 0.01
CA TYR A 101 17.05 -10.80 0.24
C TYR A 101 17.78 -11.16 1.55
N ALA A 102 19.00 -10.64 1.73
CA ALA A 102 19.78 -10.93 2.93
C ALA A 102 19.04 -10.48 4.20
N LEU A 103 18.38 -9.32 4.15
CA LEU A 103 17.68 -8.75 5.28
C LEU A 103 16.39 -9.51 5.62
N MET A 104 15.58 -9.88 4.63
CA MET A 104 14.38 -10.72 4.85
C MET A 104 14.77 -12.08 5.45
N VAL A 105 15.85 -12.68 4.94
CA VAL A 105 16.37 -13.96 5.43
C VAL A 105 16.90 -13.85 6.87
N ASP A 106 17.67 -12.81 7.17
CA ASP A 106 18.18 -12.54 8.51
C ASP A 106 17.05 -12.37 9.53
N TRP A 107 16.03 -11.58 9.17
CA TRP A 107 14.83 -11.39 9.98
C TRP A 107 14.07 -12.68 10.22
N MET A 108 13.93 -13.54 9.21
CA MET A 108 13.27 -14.84 9.38
C MET A 108 13.95 -15.75 10.40
N TYR A 109 15.24 -15.53 10.66
CA TYR A 109 16.05 -16.36 11.56
C TYR A 109 16.17 -15.78 12.96
N HIS A 110 16.46 -14.49 13.05
CA HIS A 110 16.89 -13.88 14.30
C HIS A 110 15.72 -13.28 15.08
N GLN A 111 14.73 -12.74 14.37
CA GLN A 111 13.69 -11.94 15.01
C GLN A 111 12.44 -12.76 15.34
N LYS A 112 11.80 -12.37 16.44
CA LYS A 112 10.45 -12.82 16.80
C LYS A 112 9.50 -11.69 16.47
N VAL A 113 8.44 -12.01 15.74
CA VAL A 113 7.38 -11.06 15.42
C VAL A 113 6.16 -11.36 16.26
N LEU A 114 5.40 -10.31 16.62
CA LEU A 114 4.09 -10.47 17.23
C LEU A 114 3.10 -10.83 16.11
N TYR A 115 2.73 -12.11 16.04
CA TYR A 115 1.82 -12.60 15.01
C TYR A 115 0.42 -12.81 15.58
N HIS A 116 -0.58 -12.26 14.88
CA HIS A 116 -2.00 -12.47 15.10
C HIS A 116 -2.59 -13.31 13.98
N HIS A 117 -3.38 -14.33 14.30
CA HIS A 117 -3.98 -15.22 13.31
C HIS A 117 -4.83 -14.49 12.25
N ASP A 118 -5.64 -13.51 12.68
CA ASP A 118 -6.53 -12.76 11.78
C ASP A 118 -5.95 -11.48 11.15
N PHE A 119 -4.92 -10.88 11.75
CA PHE A 119 -4.36 -9.62 11.26
C PHE A 119 -2.96 -9.79 10.66
N GLY A 120 -2.34 -10.94 10.90
CA GLY A 120 -0.97 -11.21 10.48
C GLY A 120 0.05 -10.58 11.43
N ALA A 121 1.13 -10.05 10.87
CA ALA A 121 2.17 -9.37 11.62
C ALA A 121 2.68 -8.17 10.82
N GLU A 122 3.21 -7.18 11.52
CA GLU A 122 3.91 -6.07 10.91
C GLU A 122 5.41 -6.18 11.23
N ILE A 123 6.23 -6.02 10.20
CA ILE A 123 7.68 -6.04 10.32
C ILE A 123 8.20 -4.65 10.02
N ASP A 124 8.64 -3.97 11.09
CA ASP A 124 9.45 -2.77 10.98
C ASP A 124 10.93 -3.14 11.09
N PHE A 125 11.61 -3.10 9.94
CA PHE A 125 13.06 -3.32 9.88
C PHE A 125 13.87 -2.21 10.58
N CYS A 126 13.27 -1.06 10.86
CA CYS A 126 13.89 0.10 11.48
C CYS A 126 13.58 0.22 12.98
N CYS A 127 13.15 -0.86 13.65
CA CYS A 127 12.80 -0.87 15.07
C CYS A 127 13.93 -0.37 16.01
N ASP A 128 15.21 -0.58 15.65
CA ASP A 128 16.36 -0.15 16.44
C ASP A 128 16.87 1.26 16.10
N ARG A 129 16.14 2.03 15.28
CA ARG A 129 16.51 3.39 14.87
C ARG A 129 16.73 4.32 16.07
N ALA A 130 15.98 4.16 17.15
CA ALA A 130 16.14 4.96 18.36
C ALA A 130 17.54 4.84 18.99
N ILE A 131 18.24 3.74 18.72
CA ILE A 131 19.60 3.44 19.21
C ILE A 131 20.65 3.80 18.13
N GLY A 132 20.21 4.36 16.99
CA GLY A 132 21.08 4.71 15.86
C GLY A 132 21.52 3.51 15.02
N VAL A 133 20.88 2.35 15.19
CA VAL A 133 21.17 1.13 14.42
C VAL A 133 20.11 0.99 13.34
N CYS A 134 20.52 1.10 12.07
CA CYS A 134 19.62 0.94 10.93
C CYS A 134 20.19 -0.13 10.00
N PRO A 135 19.46 -1.21 9.68
CA PRO A 135 19.99 -2.29 8.87
C PRO A 135 20.19 -1.90 7.40
N PHE A 136 19.63 -0.75 7.00
CA PHE A 136 19.71 -0.25 5.63
C PHE A 136 20.91 0.64 5.37
N GLY A 137 21.45 1.33 6.39
CA GLY A 137 22.46 2.36 6.22
C GLY A 137 23.88 1.94 6.62
N ASP A 138 24.87 2.55 5.99
CA ASP A 138 26.25 2.52 6.46
C ASP A 138 26.46 3.69 7.45
N GLN A 139 26.97 3.38 8.66
CA GLN A 139 27.53 4.39 9.59
C GLN A 139 26.58 5.56 9.95
N ALA A 140 25.47 5.25 10.64
CA ALA A 140 24.59 6.19 11.36
C ALA A 140 23.58 7.03 10.54
N GLN A 141 23.50 6.87 9.22
CA GLN A 141 22.38 7.42 8.43
C GLN A 141 21.36 6.32 8.14
N CYS A 142 20.14 6.46 8.67
CA CYS A 142 19.08 5.50 8.41
C CYS A 142 18.26 5.90 7.18
N TYR A 143 18.24 5.07 6.14
CA TYR A 143 17.45 5.36 4.94
C TYR A 143 15.93 5.42 5.20
N CYS A 144 15.43 4.76 6.25
CA CYS A 144 14.03 4.93 6.67
C CYS A 144 13.75 6.38 7.06
N GLN A 145 14.68 7.02 7.78
CA GLN A 145 14.54 8.41 8.19
C GLN A 145 14.50 9.35 7.00
N GLU A 146 15.38 9.16 6.01
CA GLU A 146 15.34 9.96 4.77
C GLU A 146 14.01 9.82 4.02
N LEU A 147 13.43 8.61 4.00
CA LEU A 147 12.15 8.36 3.33
C LEU A 147 10.98 9.03 4.05
N GLU A 148 10.94 8.92 5.38
CA GLU A 148 9.94 9.59 6.21
C GLU A 148 10.07 11.12 6.13
N ASP A 149 11.29 11.64 6.18
CA ASP A 149 11.57 13.07 6.08
C ASP A 149 11.15 13.60 4.69
N ALA A 150 11.36 12.82 3.62
CA ALA A 150 10.89 13.16 2.27
C ALA A 150 9.36 13.11 2.17
N ALA A 151 8.70 12.08 2.70
CA ALA A 151 7.24 11.98 2.69
C ALA A 151 6.60 13.12 3.49
N ARG A 152 7.17 13.48 4.64
CA ARG A 152 6.73 14.61 5.44
C ARG A 152 6.90 15.93 4.69
N HIS A 153 8.04 16.12 4.02
CA HIS A 153 8.28 17.29 3.19
C HIS A 153 7.24 17.42 2.05
N ASP A 154 6.92 16.31 1.36
CA ASP A 154 5.92 16.30 0.28
C ASP A 154 4.52 16.64 0.80
N VAL A 155 4.16 16.15 2.00
CA VAL A 155 2.90 16.51 2.68
C VAL A 155 2.88 17.99 3.05
N ASP A 156 3.97 18.52 3.62
CA ASP A 156 4.07 19.94 3.99
C ASP A 156 3.88 20.85 2.74
N ILE A 157 4.52 20.51 1.61
CA ILE A 157 4.34 21.24 0.33
C ILE A 157 2.88 21.18 -0.14
N TRP A 158 2.26 19.99 -0.06
CA TRP A 158 0.87 19.81 -0.47
C TRP A 158 -0.09 20.64 0.41
N GLU A 159 0.13 20.67 1.72
CA GLU A 159 -0.66 21.48 2.66
C GLU A 159 -0.49 22.98 2.38
N GLU A 160 0.74 23.47 2.15
CA GLU A 160 1.01 24.86 1.80
C GLU A 160 0.30 25.27 0.50
N TYR A 161 0.35 24.40 -0.53
CA TYR A 161 -0.33 24.61 -1.80
C TYR A 161 -1.86 24.74 -1.61
N HIS A 162 -2.45 23.85 -0.80
CA HIS A 162 -3.89 23.87 -0.53
C HIS A 162 -4.32 25.05 0.34
N GLN A 163 -3.54 25.44 1.35
CA GLN A 163 -3.81 26.64 2.15
C GLN A 163 -3.77 27.91 1.28
N GLY A 164 -2.85 27.99 0.31
CA GLY A 164 -2.80 29.07 -0.67
C GLY A 164 -4.02 29.11 -1.60
N GLN A 165 -4.61 27.96 -1.93
CA GLN A 165 -5.81 27.88 -2.77
C GLN A 165 -7.12 28.07 -2.02
N GLN A 166 -7.19 27.76 -0.72
CA GLN A 166 -8.37 28.02 0.12
C GLN A 166 -8.70 29.51 0.26
N GLY A 167 -7.79 30.41 -0.12
CA GLY A 167 -8.08 31.84 -0.24
C GLY A 167 -8.68 32.28 -1.57
N MET A 168 -8.78 31.41 -2.59
CA MET A 168 -9.03 31.85 -3.97
C MET A 168 -9.89 30.92 -4.84
N GLN A 169 -10.38 29.80 -4.32
CA GLN A 169 -11.39 29.00 -5.01
C GLN A 169 -12.67 28.97 -4.17
N SER A 170 -13.72 29.59 -4.72
CA SER A 170 -15.11 29.29 -4.33
C SER A 170 -15.24 27.78 -4.30
N THR A 171 -15.70 27.24 -3.19
CA THR A 171 -15.95 25.81 -3.09
C THR A 171 -16.87 25.37 -4.23
N PRO A 172 -16.82 24.13 -4.73
CA PRO A 172 -17.74 23.65 -5.77
C PRO A 172 -19.22 23.89 -5.42
N VAL A 173 -19.52 23.94 -4.12
CA VAL A 173 -20.82 24.30 -3.57
C VAL A 173 -21.12 25.80 -3.74
N GLU A 174 -20.18 26.70 -3.42
CA GLU A 174 -20.32 28.14 -3.66
C GLU A 174 -20.41 28.47 -5.15
N GLU A 175 -19.64 27.82 -6.03
CA GLU A 175 -19.76 27.99 -7.49
C GLU A 175 -21.14 27.59 -8.00
N PHE A 176 -21.70 26.50 -7.46
CA PHE A 176 -23.05 26.04 -7.77
C PHE A 176 -24.12 27.06 -7.31
N TYR A 177 -23.97 27.64 -6.13
CA TYR A 177 -24.88 28.69 -5.63
C TYR A 177 -24.74 30.00 -6.41
N GLU A 178 -23.52 30.42 -6.74
CA GLU A 178 -23.29 31.60 -7.60
C GLU A 178 -23.87 31.41 -9.00
N TRP A 179 -23.77 30.20 -9.56
CA TRP A 179 -24.41 29.84 -10.83
C TRP A 179 -25.94 29.91 -10.73
N LEU A 180 -26.53 29.32 -9.68
CA LEU A 180 -27.97 29.38 -9.41
C LEU A 180 -28.50 30.81 -9.26
N HIS A 181 -27.72 31.70 -8.63
CA HIS A 181 -28.09 33.10 -8.46
C HIS A 181 -27.93 33.94 -9.74
N ARG A 182 -27.10 33.51 -10.69
CA ARG A 182 -26.84 34.23 -11.94
C ARG A 182 -28.01 34.14 -12.92
N ASP A 183 -28.72 33.01 -12.92
CA ASP A 183 -29.79 32.76 -13.89
C ASP A 183 -31.19 33.21 -13.43
N ASN A 184 -31.40 33.50 -12.13
CA ASN A 184 -32.71 33.98 -11.65
C ASN A 184 -32.66 34.74 -10.30
N PRO A 185 -32.18 35.99 -10.27
CA PRO A 185 -31.95 36.74 -9.03
C PRO A 185 -33.22 37.07 -8.23
N ASP A 186 -34.40 37.07 -8.88
CA ASP A 186 -35.66 37.52 -8.27
C ASP A 186 -36.61 36.38 -7.85
N GLU A 187 -36.42 35.14 -8.33
CA GLU A 187 -37.37 34.04 -8.08
C GLU A 187 -36.97 33.08 -6.96
N CYS A 188 -35.74 33.18 -6.43
CA CYS A 188 -35.25 32.30 -5.38
C CYS A 188 -34.95 33.08 -4.08
N LYS A 189 -35.99 33.65 -3.45
CA LYS A 189 -35.96 33.95 -2.01
C LYS A 189 -36.06 32.64 -1.23
N TRP A 190 -34.97 31.89 -1.20
CA TRP A 190 -34.83 30.80 -0.25
C TRP A 190 -34.71 31.45 1.13
N ASP A 191 -35.73 31.26 1.95
CA ASP A 191 -35.62 31.60 3.35
C ASP A 191 -34.56 30.67 3.96
N PHE A 192 -33.38 31.23 4.19
CA PHE A 192 -32.20 30.50 4.65
C PHE A 192 -32.48 29.77 5.97
N ASP A 193 -33.40 30.32 6.77
CA ASP A 193 -33.84 29.70 8.02
C ASP A 193 -34.72 28.47 7.75
N GLU A 194 -35.60 28.50 6.73
CA GLU A 194 -36.45 27.36 6.37
C GLU A 194 -35.64 26.20 5.76
N ALA A 195 -34.66 26.48 4.90
CA ALA A 195 -33.79 25.46 4.35
C ALA A 195 -32.90 24.81 5.43
N ARG A 196 -32.37 25.61 6.35
CA ARG A 196 -31.57 25.13 7.49
C ARG A 196 -32.41 24.30 8.46
N ASP A 197 -33.65 24.69 8.73
CA ASP A 197 -34.55 23.95 9.60
C ASP A 197 -35.01 22.64 8.95
N ARG A 198 -35.24 22.63 7.63
CA ARG A 198 -35.52 21.42 6.86
C ARG A 198 -34.33 20.46 6.87
N TRP A 199 -33.10 20.98 6.77
CA TRP A 199 -31.88 20.17 6.86
C TRP A 199 -31.69 19.61 8.27
N ARG A 200 -31.99 20.39 9.31
CA ARG A 200 -31.97 19.94 10.71
C ARG A 200 -33.02 18.86 10.98
N GLN A 201 -34.24 19.01 10.47
CA GLN A 201 -35.28 17.97 10.50
C GLN A 201 -34.81 16.71 9.78
N PHE A 202 -34.18 16.87 8.61
CA PHE A 202 -33.65 15.76 7.83
C PHE A 202 -32.53 14.99 8.57
N THR A 203 -31.64 15.68 9.29
CA THR A 203 -30.60 15.02 10.11
C THR A 203 -31.09 14.45 11.43
N ALA A 204 -32.25 14.92 11.93
CA ALA A 204 -32.79 14.49 13.22
C ALA A 204 -33.64 13.21 13.12
N ASP A 205 -34.29 12.99 11.97
CA ASP A 205 -35.25 11.89 11.82
C ASP A 205 -34.65 10.58 11.25
N ASP A 206 -33.45 10.58 10.64
CA ASP A 206 -32.78 9.33 10.29
C ASP A 206 -31.25 9.51 10.11
N SER A 207 -30.48 9.21 11.16
CA SER A 207 -29.01 9.18 11.09
C SER A 207 -28.47 7.96 10.32
N ASP A 208 -29.31 6.97 10.03
CA ASP A 208 -28.90 5.67 9.47
C ASP A 208 -29.15 5.54 7.96
N GLU A 209 -29.98 6.41 7.34
CA GLU A 209 -30.22 6.38 5.89
C GLU A 209 -29.12 7.07 5.05
N TRP A 210 -28.28 7.91 5.66
CA TRP A 210 -27.18 8.58 4.95
C TRP A 210 -26.13 7.64 4.36
N LEU A 211 -26.02 6.42 4.89
CA LEU A 211 -25.13 5.37 4.37
C LEU A 211 -25.57 4.80 3.00
N TYR A 212 -26.76 5.14 2.50
CA TYR A 212 -27.19 4.72 1.16
C TYR A 212 -26.79 5.67 0.03
N PHE A 213 -26.53 6.95 0.31
CA PHE A 213 -26.15 7.93 -0.73
C PHE A 213 -24.65 7.95 -1.05
N TYR A 214 -23.81 7.35 -0.20
CA TYR A 214 -22.36 7.18 -0.43
C TYR A 214 -21.98 5.70 -0.59
N ARG A 215 -22.68 4.98 -1.47
CA ARG A 215 -22.13 3.75 -2.09
C ARG A 215 -21.46 4.11 -3.41
N PRO A 216 -20.12 4.03 -3.52
CA PRO A 216 -19.42 4.14 -4.80
C PRO A 216 -19.82 3.05 -5.81
N ASP A 217 -20.45 1.97 -5.36
CA ASP A 217 -20.67 0.76 -6.16
C ASP A 217 -22.07 0.64 -6.80
N VAL A 218 -22.90 1.68 -6.75
CA VAL A 218 -24.18 1.72 -7.49
C VAL A 218 -24.10 2.76 -8.60
N GLY A 219 -23.16 2.55 -9.51
CA GLY A 219 -22.90 3.46 -10.63
C GLY A 219 -22.27 2.78 -11.83
N ALA A 220 -22.80 1.64 -12.30
CA ALA A 220 -22.45 1.11 -13.63
C ALA A 220 -23.43 0.04 -14.15
N THR A 221 -24.73 0.35 -14.19
CA THR A 221 -25.66 -0.33 -15.13
C THR A 221 -26.39 0.70 -16.00
N LEU A 222 -25.65 1.70 -16.47
CA LEU A 222 -25.95 2.39 -17.71
C LEU A 222 -25.05 1.75 -18.77
N GLN A 223 -25.44 0.56 -19.22
CA GLN A 223 -24.99 -0.02 -20.48
C GLN A 223 -25.55 0.87 -21.61
N GLY A 224 -24.82 1.92 -21.94
CA GLY A 224 -24.65 2.27 -23.34
C GLY A 224 -23.58 1.34 -23.88
N ASP A 225 -23.90 0.62 -24.95
CA ASP A 225 -22.92 -0.22 -25.65
C ASP A 225 -21.75 0.67 -26.11
N ASP A 226 -20.64 0.63 -25.39
CA ASP A 226 -19.38 1.14 -25.92
C ASP A 226 -19.05 0.29 -27.16
N PRO A 227 -18.85 0.91 -28.34
CA PRO A 227 -18.60 0.17 -29.57
C PRO A 227 -17.34 -0.68 -29.42
N GLU A 228 -17.44 -1.96 -29.74
CA GLU A 228 -16.30 -2.86 -29.78
C GLU A 228 -15.20 -2.25 -30.65
N PRO A 229 -13.94 -2.20 -30.17
CA PRO A 229 -12.83 -1.64 -30.94
C PRO A 229 -12.67 -2.43 -32.25
N GLN A 230 -12.60 -1.71 -33.37
CA GLN A 230 -12.45 -2.35 -34.67
C GLN A 230 -11.00 -2.83 -34.85
N PRO A 231 -10.75 -3.86 -35.66
CA PRO A 231 -9.41 -4.41 -35.89
C PRO A 231 -8.36 -3.44 -36.46
N GLY A 232 -8.71 -2.18 -36.75
CA GLY A 232 -7.78 -1.13 -37.20
C GLY A 232 -7.47 -0.05 -36.14
N ASP A 233 -8.11 -0.07 -34.97
CA ASP A 233 -7.89 0.95 -33.92
C ASP A 233 -6.51 0.83 -33.24
N PHE A 234 -5.75 -0.23 -33.55
CA PHE A 234 -4.43 -0.51 -32.98
C PHE A 234 -3.26 -0.33 -33.98
N ASP A 235 -3.52 0.00 -35.24
CA ASP A 235 -2.49 0.04 -36.29
C ASP A 235 -1.70 1.37 -36.36
N ASP A 236 -2.14 2.42 -35.64
CA ASP A 236 -1.49 3.74 -35.70
C ASP A 236 -0.41 3.98 -34.62
N PHE A 237 -0.08 2.96 -33.82
CA PHE A 237 0.99 3.08 -32.81
C PHE A 237 2.34 2.71 -33.42
N ASP A 238 2.85 3.59 -34.29
CA ASP A 238 4.21 3.53 -34.82
C ASP A 238 5.22 3.77 -33.67
N TRP A 239 5.71 2.68 -33.09
CA TRP A 239 6.91 2.70 -32.27
C TRP A 239 8.10 2.97 -33.19
N ASP A 240 8.46 4.24 -33.35
CA ASP A 240 9.66 4.65 -34.06
C ASP A 240 10.91 4.16 -33.29
N ASP A 241 11.31 2.93 -33.61
CA ASP A 241 12.45 2.20 -33.02
C ASP A 241 13.81 2.69 -33.57
N SER A 242 13.86 3.90 -34.14
CA SER A 242 15.07 4.50 -34.70
C SER A 242 15.95 5.16 -33.62
N GLY A 243 16.17 4.44 -32.52
CA GLY A 243 17.20 4.76 -31.52
C GLY A 243 18.59 4.36 -32.01
N HIS A 244 19.18 5.21 -32.84
CA HIS A 244 20.61 5.16 -33.21
C HIS A 244 21.46 5.39 -31.94
N TYR A 245 21.84 4.32 -31.25
CA TYR A 245 22.86 4.40 -30.20
C TYR A 245 24.23 4.34 -30.87
N ASP A 246 24.86 5.50 -31.04
CA ASP A 246 26.27 5.63 -31.36
C ASP A 246 27.11 5.12 -30.18
N ASP A 247 27.59 3.88 -30.33
CA ASP A 247 28.66 3.29 -29.53
C ASP A 247 30.00 3.97 -29.91
N ASP A 248 30.36 5.04 -29.20
CA ASP A 248 31.76 5.51 -29.17
C ASP A 248 32.06 6.33 -27.90
N ILE A 249 31.97 5.67 -26.74
CA ILE A 249 32.61 6.15 -25.50
C ILE A 249 33.90 5.35 -25.29
N THR A 250 34.99 5.92 -25.82
CA THR A 250 36.35 5.50 -25.49
C THR A 250 36.73 6.08 -24.12
N LEU A 251 36.88 5.22 -23.12
CA LEU A 251 37.42 5.58 -21.81
C LEU A 251 38.95 5.66 -21.88
N PRO A 252 39.59 6.74 -21.37
CA PRO A 252 41.03 6.81 -21.27
C PRO A 252 41.56 5.92 -20.13
N PHE A 253 42.64 5.20 -20.44
CA PHE A 253 43.46 4.40 -19.51
C PHE A 253 44.27 5.25 -18.54
#